data_AF-A0A7S3NHD5-F1
#
_entry.id   AF-A0A7S3NHD5-F1
#
_cell.length_a   1.000
_cell.length_b   1.000
_cell.length_c   1.000
_cell.angle_alpha   90.00
_cell.angle_beta   90.00
_cell.angle_gamma   90.00
#
_symmetry.space_group_name_H-M   'P 1'
#
loop_
_entity.id
_entity.type
_entity.pdbx_description
1 polymer ?
#
loop_
_entity_poly.entity_id
_entity_poly.type
_entity_poly.pdbx_seq_one_letter_code
_entity_poly.pdbx_strand_id
1 'polypeptide(L)'
;ELNRGLFEKDLVFRGLIGLYDPPRPESAPSVQKCHEAGINVHMLTGDHPETARAIALEVGILPSRMNEIPRDVAKVMVMTASEFDRLSDDEIDALPLLPLVVARCAPQ
;
A
#
# COMPACT_ATOMS: atom_id res chain seq x y z
N GLU A 1 7.63 31.90 11.71
CA GLU A 1 7.19 30.55 12.12
C GLU A 1 7.97 30.09 13.34
N LEU A 2 7.32 29.41 14.29
CA LEU A 2 7.99 28.80 15.43
C LEU A 2 8.59 27.45 15.00
N ASN A 3 9.87 27.21 15.32
CA ASN A 3 10.55 25.96 14.98
C ASN A 3 10.17 24.85 15.98
N ARG A 4 9.53 23.78 15.50
CA ARG A 4 9.09 22.62 16.32
C ARG A 4 10.23 21.97 17.10
N GLY A 5 11.43 21.90 16.53
CA GLY A 5 12.59 21.28 17.15
C GLY A 5 13.08 21.98 18.43
N LEU A 6 12.63 23.22 18.68
CA LEU A 6 12.92 23.91 19.94
C LEU A 6 12.12 23.34 21.12
N PHE A 7 10.95 22.74 20.86
CA PHE A 7 10.01 22.26 21.87
C PHE A 7 9.96 20.73 21.94
N GLU A 8 10.13 20.04 20.82
CA GLU A 8 10.06 18.56 20.71
C GLU A 8 11.42 17.89 20.98
N LYS A 9 12.06 18.21 22.12
CA LYS A 9 13.36 17.65 22.53
C LYS A 9 13.34 17.11 23.95
N ASP A 10 14.29 16.23 24.28
CA ASP A 10 14.48 15.64 25.62
C ASP A 10 13.20 14.99 26.20
N LEU A 11 12.36 14.42 25.31
CA LEU A 11 11.10 13.79 25.68
C LEU A 11 11.35 12.42 26.33
N VAL A 12 10.48 12.05 27.28
CA VAL A 12 10.49 10.72 27.91
C VAL A 12 9.41 9.86 27.27
N PHE A 13 9.79 8.73 26.68
CA PHE A 13 8.84 7.77 26.15
C PHE A 13 7.94 7.23 27.28
N ARG A 14 6.63 7.38 27.15
CA ARG A 14 5.64 6.93 28.14
C ARG A 14 4.89 5.66 27.73
N GLY A 15 4.71 5.44 26.43
CA GLY A 15 3.95 4.33 25.88
C GLY A 15 3.55 4.57 24.44
N LEU A 16 2.85 3.60 23.84
CA LEU A 16 2.34 3.61 22.48
C LEU A 16 0.85 3.25 22.47
N ILE A 17 0.07 3.91 21.62
CA ILE A 17 -1.32 3.56 21.35
C ILE A 17 -1.40 3.18 19.87
N GLY A 18 -1.96 2.00 19.58
CA GLY A 18 -2.27 1.56 18.22
C GLY A 18 -3.71 1.90 17.87
N LEU A 19 -3.90 2.58 16.75
CA LEU A 19 -5.22 2.81 16.16
C LEU A 19 -5.30 1.99 14.87
N TYR A 20 -6.44 1.35 14.66
CA TYR A 20 -6.72 0.53 13.49
C TYR A 20 -8.02 1.00 12.84
N ASP A 21 -7.96 1.32 11.55
CA ASP A 21 -9.13 1.60 10.72
C ASP A 21 -9.43 0.34 9.89
N PRO A 22 -10.37 -0.52 10.32
CA PRO A 22 -10.65 -1.77 9.63
C PRO A 22 -11.27 -1.52 8.25
N PRO A 23 -11.00 -2.39 7.26
CA PRO A 23 -11.71 -2.34 5.99
C PRO A 23 -13.21 -2.56 6.23
N ARG A 24 -14.04 -1.97 5.38
CA ARG A 24 -15.49 -2.16 5.47
C ARG A 24 -15.84 -3.64 5.27
N PRO A 25 -16.86 -4.20 5.96
CA PRO A 25 -17.21 -5.62 5.84
C PRO A 25 -17.48 -6.09 4.40
N GLU A 26 -17.95 -5.17 3.55
CA GLU A 26 -18.23 -5.41 2.13
C GLU A 26 -16.99 -5.38 1.23
N SER A 27 -15.82 -4.95 1.72
CA SER A 27 -14.62 -4.75 0.88
C SER A 27 -14.12 -6.06 0.30
N ALA A 28 -13.81 -7.06 1.14
CA ALA A 28 -13.35 -8.37 0.71
C ALA A 28 -14.31 -9.08 -0.27
N PRO A 29 -15.63 -9.20 0.00
CA PRO A 29 -16.54 -9.83 -0.95
C PRO A 29 -16.70 -9.01 -2.25
N SER A 30 -16.51 -7.69 -2.22
CA SER A 30 -16.52 -6.87 -3.45
C SER A 30 -15.28 -7.11 -4.30
N VAL A 31 -14.09 -7.13 -3.68
CA VAL A 31 -12.83 -7.48 -4.37
C VAL A 31 -12.91 -8.87 -4.99
N GLN A 32 -13.43 -9.85 -4.26
CA GLN A 32 -13.63 -11.20 -4.78
C GLN A 32 -14.52 -11.22 -6.04
N LYS A 33 -15.67 -10.52 -6.01
CA LYS A 33 -16.56 -10.42 -7.18
C LYS A 33 -15.89 -9.75 -8.37
N CYS A 34 -15.07 -8.73 -8.13
CA CYS A 34 -14.26 -8.11 -9.19
C CYS A 34 -13.33 -9.14 -9.83
N HIS A 35 -12.61 -9.92 -9.03
CA HIS A 35 -11.71 -10.97 -9.53
C HIS A 35 -12.45 -12.07 -10.30
N GLU A 36 -13.61 -12.53 -9.80
CA GLU A 36 -14.47 -13.50 -10.49
C GLU A 36 -14.99 -12.98 -11.84
N ALA A 37 -15.14 -11.67 -11.98
CA ALA A 37 -15.52 -10.99 -13.23
C ALA A 37 -14.32 -10.65 -14.14
N GLY A 38 -13.09 -10.99 -13.75
CA GLY A 38 -11.87 -10.66 -14.50
C GLY A 38 -11.44 -9.18 -14.39
N ILE A 39 -11.89 -8.47 -13.36
CA ILE A 39 -11.55 -7.07 -13.09
C ILE A 39 -10.43 -7.02 -12.05
N ASN A 40 -9.31 -6.35 -12.38
CA ASN A 40 -8.19 -6.15 -11.45
C ASN A 40 -8.44 -4.97 -10.52
N VAL A 41 -8.35 -5.20 -9.20
CA VAL A 41 -8.49 -4.14 -8.19
C VAL A 41 -7.12 -3.65 -7.76
N HIS A 42 -6.93 -2.34 -7.73
CA HIS A 42 -5.70 -1.68 -7.30
C HIS A 42 -5.99 -0.76 -6.11
N MET A 43 -5.12 -0.75 -5.10
CA MET A 43 -5.23 0.10 -3.91
C MET A 43 -4.32 1.32 -4.03
N LEU A 44 -4.88 2.51 -3.81
CA LEU A 44 -4.12 3.75 -3.64
C LEU A 44 -4.37 4.30 -2.24
N THR A 45 -3.32 4.54 -1.45
CA THR A 45 -3.45 5.07 -0.08
C THR A 45 -2.29 5.99 0.31
N GLY A 46 -2.56 6.92 1.22
CA GLY A 46 -1.53 7.75 1.88
C GLY A 46 -0.77 7.03 3.00
N ASP A 47 -1.19 5.82 3.36
CA ASP A 47 -0.61 5.04 4.45
C ASP A 47 0.82 4.56 4.17
N HIS A 48 1.47 4.05 5.21
CA HIS A 48 2.75 3.37 5.09
C HIS A 48 2.61 2.09 4.24
N PRO A 49 3.59 1.73 3.39
CA PRO A 49 3.51 0.56 2.51
C PRO A 49 3.17 -0.75 3.22
N GLU A 50 3.75 -0.98 4.40
CA GLU A 50 3.47 -2.18 5.19
C GLU A 50 2.02 -2.25 5.71
N THR A 51 1.45 -1.10 6.10
CA THR A 51 0.04 -1.03 6.51
C THR A 51 -0.87 -1.28 5.31
N ALA A 52 -0.59 -0.63 4.19
CA ALA A 52 -1.34 -0.82 2.94
C ALA A 52 -1.28 -2.29 2.47
N ARG A 53 -0.11 -2.91 2.54
CA ARG A 53 0.10 -4.33 2.23
C ARG A 53 -0.74 -5.23 3.13
N ALA A 54 -0.79 -4.96 4.44
CA ALA A 54 -1.60 -5.74 5.37
C ALA A 54 -3.09 -5.66 5.02
N ILE A 55 -3.63 -4.46 4.79
CA ILE A 55 -5.03 -4.27 4.39
C ILE A 55 -5.31 -4.95 3.04
N ALA A 56 -4.41 -4.78 2.06
CA ALA A 56 -4.59 -5.36 0.73
C ALA A 56 -4.60 -6.90 0.74
N LEU A 57 -3.83 -7.53 1.64
CA LEU A 57 -3.91 -8.99 1.88
C LEU A 57 -5.23 -9.38 2.55
N GLU A 58 -5.68 -8.60 3.54
CA GLU A 58 -6.92 -8.85 4.28
C GLU A 58 -8.16 -8.78 3.37
N VAL A 59 -8.23 -7.79 2.48
CA VAL A 59 -9.34 -7.63 1.53
C VAL A 59 -9.19 -8.45 0.24
N GLY A 60 -8.07 -9.15 0.08
CA GLY A 60 -7.82 -10.04 -1.07
C GLY A 60 -7.41 -9.34 -2.36
N ILE A 61 -6.94 -8.09 -2.31
CA ILE A 61 -6.29 -7.41 -3.44
C ILE A 61 -4.93 -8.05 -3.73
N LEU A 62 -4.15 -8.30 -2.67
CA LEU A 62 -2.94 -9.10 -2.77
C LEU A 62 -3.27 -10.59 -2.57
N PRO A 63 -2.64 -11.49 -3.33
CA PRO A 63 -2.85 -12.92 -3.18
C PRO A 63 -2.33 -13.42 -1.83
N SER A 64 -3.09 -14.31 -1.19
CA SER A 64 -2.77 -14.82 0.16
C SER A 64 -1.44 -15.60 0.23
N ARG A 65 -0.95 -16.10 -0.92
CA ARG A 65 0.29 -16.88 -1.04
C ARG A 65 1.43 -16.08 -1.67
N MET A 66 1.67 -14.86 -1.17
CA MET A 66 2.78 -14.01 -1.63
C MET A 66 4.15 -14.72 -1.63
N ASN A 67 4.37 -15.71 -0.75
CA ASN A 67 5.64 -16.44 -0.67
C ASN A 67 5.89 -17.40 -1.86
N GLU A 68 4.84 -17.74 -2.61
CA GLU A 68 4.94 -18.58 -3.82
C GLU A 68 5.22 -17.73 -5.08
N ILE A 69 5.19 -16.40 -4.95
CA ILE A 69 5.40 -15.45 -6.05
C ILE A 69 6.90 -15.15 -6.19
N PRO A 70 7.45 -15.11 -7.42
CA PRO A 70 8.82 -14.67 -7.67
C PRO A 70 9.11 -13.31 -7.01
N ARG A 71 10.30 -13.14 -6.44
CA ARG A 71 10.62 -11.97 -5.60
C ARG A 71 10.56 -10.65 -6.38
N ASP A 72 10.97 -10.68 -7.63
CA ASP A 72 10.90 -9.56 -8.58
C ASP A 72 9.46 -9.12 -8.81
N VAL A 73 8.55 -10.08 -9.02
CA VAL A 73 7.11 -9.85 -9.16
C VAL A 73 6.51 -9.33 -7.84
N ALA A 74 6.80 -9.99 -6.72
CA ALA A 74 6.31 -9.58 -5.41
C ALA A 74 6.76 -8.15 -5.02
N LYS A 75 7.96 -7.74 -5.46
CA LYS A 75 8.49 -6.40 -5.21
C LYS A 75 7.71 -5.33 -5.97
N VAL A 76 7.25 -5.60 -7.20
CA VAL A 76 6.50 -4.61 -7.98
C VAL A 76 5.01 -4.54 -7.59
N MET A 77 4.49 -5.55 -6.90
CA MET A 77 3.08 -5.56 -6.46
C MET A 77 2.75 -4.50 -5.41
N VAL A 78 3.74 -4.04 -4.63
CA VAL A 78 3.59 -3.01 -3.61
C VAL A 78 4.72 -2.00 -3.75
N MET A 79 4.40 -0.75 -4.01
CA MET A 79 5.39 0.33 -4.06
C MET A 79 4.86 1.62 -3.47
N THR A 80 5.76 2.55 -3.16
CA THR A 80 5.39 3.92 -2.82
C THR A 80 5.07 4.72 -4.09
N ALA A 81 4.23 5.75 -3.96
CA ALA A 81 3.96 6.70 -5.03
C ALA A 81 5.26 7.29 -5.57
N SER A 82 6.21 7.65 -4.70
CA SER A 82 7.51 8.18 -5.12
C SER A 82 8.40 7.20 -5.90
N GLU A 83 8.20 5.90 -5.73
CA GLU A 83 8.89 4.89 -6.55
C GLU A 83 8.20 4.73 -7.90
N PHE A 84 6.86 4.72 -7.91
CA PHE A 84 6.08 4.64 -9.14
C PHE A 84 6.27 5.89 -10.03
N ASP A 85 6.21 7.08 -9.45
CA ASP A 85 6.37 8.38 -10.14
C ASP A 85 7.77 8.58 -10.75
N ARG A 86 8.76 7.77 -10.34
CA ARG A 86 10.11 7.79 -10.93
C ARG A 86 10.22 6.94 -12.19
N LEU A 87 9.27 6.05 -12.43
CA LEU A 87 9.25 5.22 -13.63
C LEU A 87 8.79 6.06 -14.82
N SER A 88 9.48 5.91 -15.94
CA SER A 88 9.01 6.36 -17.24
C SER A 88 7.89 5.46 -17.77
N ASP A 89 7.12 5.94 -18.75
CA ASP A 89 6.07 5.14 -19.40
C ASP A 89 6.61 3.82 -19.96
N ASP A 90 7.79 3.83 -20.58
CA ASP A 90 8.47 2.62 -21.09
C ASP A 90 8.82 1.63 -19.96
N GLU A 91 9.24 2.13 -18.79
CA GLU A 91 9.53 1.31 -17.62
C GLU A 91 8.26 0.74 -16.98
N ILE A 92 7.17 1.51 -16.98
CA ILE A 92 5.84 1.06 -16.54
C ILE A 92 5.33 -0.05 -17.45
N ASP A 93 5.44 0.12 -18.76
CA ASP A 93 5.04 -0.88 -19.76
C ASP A 93 5.89 -2.16 -19.69
N ALA A 94 7.13 -2.05 -19.23
CA ALA A 94 8.03 -3.17 -19.02
C ALA A 94 7.80 -3.94 -17.70
N LEU A 95 6.93 -3.46 -16.81
CA LEU A 95 6.63 -4.14 -15.55
C LEU A 95 5.95 -5.49 -15.82
N PRO A 96 6.28 -6.55 -15.07
CA PRO A 96 5.61 -7.85 -15.22
C PRO A 96 4.12 -7.78 -14.83
N LEU A 97 3.77 -6.83 -13.96
CA LEU A 97 2.39 -6.40 -13.70
C LEU A 97 2.39 -4.96 -13.17
N LEU A 98 1.27 -4.27 -13.34
CA LEU A 98 1.05 -2.99 -12.65
C LEU A 98 0.94 -3.19 -11.13
N PRO A 99 1.39 -2.22 -10.32
CA PRO A 99 1.41 -2.38 -8.86
C PRO A 99 0.00 -2.49 -8.30
N LEU A 100 -0.30 -3.56 -7.57
CA LEU A 100 -1.61 -3.75 -6.94
C LEU A 100 -1.83 -2.80 -5.75
N VAL A 101 -0.74 -2.30 -5.16
CA VAL A 101 -0.78 -1.33 -4.06
C VAL A 101 0.22 -0.22 -4.32
N VAL A 102 -0.27 1.03 -4.38
CA VAL A 102 0.54 2.25 -4.36
C VAL A 102 0.27 2.99 -3.06
N ALA A 103 1.30 3.07 -2.21
CA ALA A 103 1.23 3.65 -0.87
C ALA A 103 1.91 5.03 -0.80
N ARG A 104 1.71 5.78 0.28
CA ARG A 104 2.26 7.15 0.46
C ARG A 104 1.83 8.11 -0.65
N CYS A 105 0.66 7.90 -1.24
CA CYS A 105 0.09 8.83 -2.21
C CYS A 105 -0.19 10.18 -1.55
N ALA A 106 0.18 11.25 -2.24
CA ALA A 106 -0.19 12.61 -1.88
C ALA A 106 -1.16 13.16 -2.94
N PRO A 107 -2.20 13.93 -2.56
CA PRO A 107 -2.97 14.68 -3.54
C PRO A 107 -2.02 15.66 -4.25
N GLN A 108 -1.93 15.57 -5.57
CA GLN A 108 -1.42 16.63 -6.44
C GLN A 108 -2.61 17.41 -7.00
#